data_AF-A0A3Q3ELU1-F1
#
_entry.id   AF-A0A3Q3ELU1-F1
#
_cell.length_a   1.000
_cell.length_b   1.000
_cell.length_c   1.000
_cell.angle_alpha   90.00
_cell.angle_beta   90.00
_cell.angle_gamma   90.00
#
_symmetry.space_group_name_H-M   'P 1'
#
loop_
_entity.id
_entity.type
_entity.pdbx_description
1 polymer ?
#
loop_
_entity_poly.entity_id
_entity_poly.type
_entity_poly.pdbx_seq_one_letter_code
_entity_poly.pdbx_strand_id
1 'polypeptide(L)'
;MADRFNKVLLLDGRGHLLGRLAAIVAKQVLLGHKVVVVRCEGINISGNFYRNKLKYLAFLRKRMNTNPSRGPYHFRAPSRIFWRTVRGMLPHKTKRGQAALERLKVFDGIPPPYDKRKRMVVPAASEAHSQGMLPHKTKRGQAALERLKVFDGIPPPYDKRKRMVVPAALKIVRLKPTRKVSPKHLITSLPCLILNSIHTWKQF
;
A
#
# COMPACT_ATOMS: atom_id res chain seq x y z
N MET A 1 7.28 -27.31 -11.61
CA MET A 1 7.05 -25.86 -11.34
C MET A 1 5.78 -25.26 -11.97
N ALA A 2 5.10 -25.93 -12.92
CA ALA A 2 3.91 -25.40 -13.60
C ALA A 2 2.65 -25.27 -12.71
N ASP A 3 2.58 -26.03 -11.61
CA ASP A 3 1.36 -26.16 -10.80
C ASP A 3 1.04 -24.92 -9.92
N ARG A 4 2.03 -24.05 -9.67
CA ARG A 4 1.81 -22.83 -8.85
C ARG A 4 0.97 -21.75 -9.54
N PHE A 5 0.80 -21.81 -10.86
CA PHE A 5 0.14 -20.75 -11.64
C PHE A 5 -1.31 -21.08 -12.03
N ASN A 6 -1.72 -22.34 -11.92
CA ASN A 6 -3.08 -22.78 -12.32
C ASN A 6 -4.13 -22.58 -11.22
N LYS A 7 -3.73 -22.49 -9.95
CA LYS A 7 -4.66 -22.27 -8.85
C LYS A 7 -5.24 -20.86 -8.90
N VAL A 8 -6.57 -20.77 -8.90
CA VAL A 8 -7.29 -19.50 -8.86
C VAL A 8 -7.13 -18.84 -7.50
N LEU A 9 -6.55 -17.64 -7.49
CA LEU A 9 -6.40 -16.80 -6.30
C LEU A 9 -7.72 -16.05 -6.06
N LEU A 10 -8.53 -16.53 -5.12
CA LEU A 10 -9.79 -15.88 -4.74
C LEU A 10 -9.55 -14.90 -3.58
N LEU A 11 -9.77 -13.61 -3.81
CA LEU A 11 -9.54 -12.53 -2.86
C LEU A 11 -10.86 -11.90 -2.39
N ASP A 12 -11.01 -11.70 -1.08
CA ASP A 12 -12.11 -10.90 -0.52
C ASP A 12 -11.73 -9.41 -0.57
N GLY A 13 -12.53 -8.59 -1.23
CA GLY A 13 -12.34 -7.14 -1.32
C GLY A 13 -12.70 -6.37 -0.05
N ARG A 14 -13.46 -6.97 0.88
CA ARG A 14 -13.91 -6.28 2.10
C ARG A 14 -12.75 -5.79 2.95
N GLY A 15 -12.77 -4.52 3.36
CA GLY A 15 -11.79 -3.96 4.29
C GLY A 15 -10.38 -3.81 3.70
N HIS A 16 -10.26 -3.81 2.38
CA HIS A 16 -9.01 -3.55 1.67
C HIS A 16 -8.98 -2.12 1.12
N LEU A 17 -7.79 -1.52 1.04
CA LEU A 17 -7.60 -0.24 0.38
C LEU A 17 -7.47 -0.42 -1.14
N LEU A 18 -8.35 0.25 -1.90
CA LEU A 18 -8.48 0.15 -3.36
C LEU A 18 -7.13 0.11 -4.11
N GLY A 19 -6.29 1.12 -3.88
CA GLY A 19 -5.02 1.25 -4.59
C GLY A 19 -3.97 0.20 -4.19
N ARG A 20 -3.93 -0.18 -2.91
CA ARG A 20 -2.96 -1.17 -2.41
C ARG A 20 -3.30 -2.57 -2.92
N LEU A 21 -4.58 -2.92 -2.87
CA LEU A 21 -5.07 -4.19 -3.40
C LEU A 21 -4.82 -4.26 -4.92
N ALA A 22 -5.14 -3.18 -5.65
CA ALA A 22 -4.96 -3.13 -7.10
C ALA A 22 -3.49 -3.34 -7.52
N ALA A 23 -2.52 -2.76 -6.80
CA ALA A 23 -1.09 -2.91 -7.11
C ALA A 23 -0.60 -4.35 -6.95
N ILE A 24 -1.03 -5.02 -5.87
CA ILE A 24 -0.67 -6.42 -5.62
C ILE A 24 -1.31 -7.32 -6.68
N VAL A 25 -2.60 -7.12 -6.96
CA VAL A 25 -3.31 -7.88 -8.00
C VAL A 25 -2.68 -7.68 -9.37
N ALA A 26 -2.34 -6.44 -9.76
CA ALA A 26 -1.70 -6.16 -11.04
C ALA A 26 -0.39 -6.94 -11.22
N LYS A 27 0.45 -7.02 -10.17
CA LYS A 27 1.70 -7.78 -10.23
C LYS A 27 1.45 -9.29 -10.36
N GLN A 28 0.52 -9.85 -9.58
CA GLN A 28 0.20 -11.28 -9.62
C GLN A 28 -0.32 -11.72 -11.00
N VAL A 29 -1.16 -10.88 -11.60
CA VAL A 29 -1.74 -11.16 -12.91
C VAL A 29 -0.68 -11.10 -14.03
N LEU A 30 0.32 -10.22 -13.93
CA LEU A 30 1.47 -10.17 -14.84
C LEU A 30 2.43 -11.36 -14.69
N LEU A 31 2.51 -11.95 -13.50
CA LEU A 31 3.26 -13.18 -13.24
C LEU A 31 2.55 -14.41 -13.80
N GLY A 32 1.28 -14.29 -14.19
CA GLY A 32 0.51 -15.37 -14.82
C GLY A 32 -0.56 -16.00 -13.94
N HIS A 33 -0.75 -15.52 -12.70
CA HIS A 33 -1.78 -16.07 -11.82
C HIS A 33 -3.19 -15.64 -12.26
N LYS A 34 -4.14 -16.58 -12.17
CA LYS A 34 -5.58 -16.30 -12.34
C LYS A 34 -6.13 -15.74 -11.03
N VAL A 35 -6.60 -14.49 -11.04
CA VAL A 35 -7.06 -13.79 -9.83
C VAL A 35 -8.53 -13.46 -9.95
N VAL A 36 -9.29 -13.76 -8.90
CA VAL A 36 -10.71 -13.40 -8.78
C VAL A 36 -10.87 -12.55 -7.53
N VAL A 37 -11.35 -11.32 -7.70
CA VAL A 37 -11.68 -10.43 -6.58
C VAL A 37 -13.20 -10.41 -6.43
N VAL A 38 -13.69 -10.79 -5.25
CA VAL A 38 -15.11 -10.75 -4.90
C VAL A 38 -15.37 -9.62 -3.90
N ARG A 39 -16.63 -9.22 -3.76
CA ARG A 39 -17.06 -8.16 -2.82
C ARG A 39 -16.40 -6.81 -3.03
N CYS A 40 -16.37 -6.36 -4.28
CA CYS A 40 -15.77 -5.06 -4.60
C CYS A 40 -16.51 -3.87 -3.99
N GLU A 41 -17.78 -4.03 -3.61
CA GLU A 41 -18.56 -3.05 -2.84
C GLU A 41 -17.97 -2.79 -1.44
N GLY A 42 -17.24 -3.75 -0.88
CA GLY A 42 -16.60 -3.63 0.43
C GLY A 42 -15.19 -3.04 0.41
N ILE A 43 -14.71 -2.58 -0.76
CA ILE A 43 -13.38 -1.99 -0.89
C ILE A 43 -13.39 -0.55 -0.39
N ASN A 44 -12.43 -0.23 0.46
CA ASN A 44 -12.31 1.06 1.11
C ASN A 44 -11.36 1.98 0.34
N ILE A 45 -11.66 3.27 0.34
CA ILE A 45 -10.79 4.31 -0.17
C ILE A 45 -10.44 5.21 1.00
N SER A 46 -9.14 5.43 1.22
CA SER A 46 -8.70 6.30 2.30
C SER A 46 -9.17 7.75 2.10
N GLY A 47 -9.30 8.47 3.22
CA GLY A 47 -9.75 9.86 3.23
C GLY A 47 -11.27 10.01 3.33
N ASN A 48 -11.72 11.23 3.61
CA ASN A 48 -13.13 11.54 3.82
C ASN A 48 -13.97 11.28 2.55
N PHE A 49 -15.18 10.77 2.75
CA PHE A 49 -16.16 10.48 1.69
C PHE A 49 -16.38 11.67 0.76
N TYR A 50 -16.56 12.88 1.32
CA TYR A 50 -16.80 14.09 0.54
C TYR A 50 -15.67 14.39 -0.47
N ARG A 51 -14.41 14.24 -0.04
CA ARG A 51 -13.25 14.45 -0.92
C ARG A 51 -13.18 13.40 -2.02
N ASN A 52 -13.49 12.15 -1.69
CA ASN A 52 -13.50 11.05 -2.65
C ASN A 52 -14.62 11.24 -3.68
N LYS A 53 -15.80 11.73 -3.25
CA LYS A 53 -16.90 12.11 -4.14
C LYS A 53 -16.49 13.23 -5.10
N LEU A 54 -15.87 14.31 -4.61
CA LEU A 54 -15.40 15.41 -5.45
C LEU A 54 -14.39 14.96 -6.52
N LYS A 55 -13.44 14.08 -6.15
CA LYS A 55 -12.49 13.49 -7.10
C LYS A 55 -13.21 12.70 -8.20
N TYR A 56 -14.22 11.92 -7.82
CA TYR A 56 -15.00 11.14 -8.78
C TYR A 56 -15.85 12.04 -9.69
N LEU A 57 -16.49 13.08 -9.15
CA LEU A 57 -17.22 14.08 -9.93
C LEU A 57 -16.32 14.81 -10.93
N ALA A 58 -15.09 15.15 -10.54
CA ALA A 58 -14.11 15.73 -11.45
C ALA A 58 -13.76 14.77 -12.61
N PHE A 59 -13.73 13.46 -12.36
CA PHE A 59 -13.55 12.46 -13.41
C PHE A 59 -14.76 12.37 -14.34
N LEU A 60 -15.99 12.47 -13.83
CA LEU A 60 -17.22 12.46 -14.64
C LEU A 60 -17.37 13.67 -15.57
N ARG A 61 -16.73 14.80 -15.23
CA ARG A 61 -16.71 15.97 -16.11
C ARG A 61 -15.84 15.76 -17.35
N LYS A 62 -14.94 14.76 -17.35
CA LYS A 62 -14.03 14.48 -18.47
C LYS A 62 -14.77 13.74 -19.59
N ARG A 63 -15.22 14.50 -20.59
CA ARG A 63 -15.84 14.00 -21.82
C ARG A 63 -15.12 14.53 -23.05
N MET A 64 -15.22 13.83 -24.17
CA MET A 64 -14.78 14.36 -25.46
C MET A 64 -15.80 15.43 -25.90
N ASN A 65 -15.31 16.61 -26.30
CA ASN A 65 -16.21 17.73 -26.65
C ASN A 65 -16.96 17.48 -27.96
N THR A 66 -16.32 16.83 -28.94
CA THR A 66 -16.90 16.56 -30.26
C THR A 66 -17.96 15.46 -30.23
N ASN A 67 -17.61 14.26 -29.73
CA ASN A 67 -18.55 13.15 -29.58
C ASN A 67 -18.33 12.46 -28.22
N PRO A 68 -19.20 12.72 -27.22
CA PRO A 68 -19.09 12.13 -25.89
C PRO A 68 -19.08 10.59 -25.88
N SER A 69 -19.72 9.94 -26.84
CA SER A 69 -19.80 8.47 -26.92
C SER A 69 -18.45 7.80 -27.21
N ARG A 70 -17.54 8.49 -27.93
CA ARG A 70 -16.17 8.02 -28.16
C ARG A 70 -15.20 8.37 -27.03
N GLY A 71 -15.66 9.15 -26.05
CA GLY A 71 -14.86 9.67 -24.96
C GLY A 71 -14.52 8.64 -23.87
N PRO A 72 -13.98 9.10 -22.74
CA PRO A 72 -13.70 8.24 -21.60
C PRO A 72 -14.98 7.62 -21.01
N TYR A 73 -15.01 6.29 -20.89
CA TYR A 73 -16.15 5.59 -20.28
C TYR A 73 -16.16 5.70 -18.75
N HIS A 74 -17.30 6.14 -18.21
CA HIS A 74 -17.52 6.30 -16.78
C HIS A 74 -18.27 5.12 -16.16
N PHE A 75 -17.55 4.05 -15.82
CA PHE A 75 -18.16 2.93 -15.11
C PHE A 75 -18.58 3.30 -13.68
N ARG A 76 -19.80 2.90 -13.30
CA ARG A 76 -20.40 3.18 -11.97
C ARG A 76 -20.27 2.03 -10.98
N ALA A 77 -20.29 0.79 -11.46
CA ALA A 77 -20.19 -0.39 -10.62
C ALA A 77 -18.84 -0.46 -9.86
N PRO A 78 -18.81 -0.84 -8.57
CA PRO A 78 -17.57 -0.93 -7.78
C PRO A 78 -16.54 -1.86 -8.42
N SER A 79 -16.98 -3.01 -8.92
CA SER A 79 -16.18 -3.97 -9.68
C SER A 79 -15.47 -3.33 -10.87
N ARG A 80 -16.18 -2.51 -11.64
CA ARG A 80 -15.65 -1.82 -12.82
C ARG A 80 -14.73 -0.66 -12.45
N ILE A 81 -14.98 0.01 -11.31
CA ILE A 81 -14.06 1.00 -10.75
C ILE A 81 -12.73 0.33 -10.38
N PHE A 82 -12.79 -0.80 -9.66
CA PHE A 82 -11.60 -1.58 -9.30
C PHE A 82 -10.87 -2.10 -10.55
N TRP A 83 -11.60 -2.69 -11.50
CA TRP A 83 -11.03 -3.14 -12.77
C TRP A 83 -10.32 -2.02 -13.53
N ARG A 84 -10.91 -0.81 -13.55
CA ARG A 84 -10.27 0.36 -14.19
C ARG A 84 -8.98 0.75 -13.47
N THR A 85 -8.94 0.70 -12.14
CA THR A 85 -7.71 0.97 -11.38
C THR A 85 -6.61 -0.05 -11.68
N VAL A 86 -6.93 -1.35 -11.73
CA VAL A 86 -5.95 -2.40 -12.09
C VAL A 86 -5.49 -2.24 -13.54
N ARG A 87 -6.41 -1.97 -14.47
CA ARG A 87 -6.07 -1.67 -15.89
C ARG A 87 -5.13 -0.48 -16.03
N GLY A 88 -5.29 0.56 -15.20
CA GLY A 88 -4.41 1.72 -15.17
C GLY A 88 -2.98 1.40 -14.69
N MET A 89 -2.80 0.31 -13.93
CA MET A 89 -1.50 -0.17 -13.46
C MET A 89 -0.85 -1.19 -14.41
N LEU A 90 -1.53 -1.60 -15.48
CA LEU A 90 -1.07 -2.60 -16.45
C LEU A 90 -0.79 -1.98 -17.83
N PRO A 91 0.18 -2.51 -18.60
CA PRO A 91 0.44 -2.12 -20.00
C PRO A 91 -0.61 -2.71 -20.95
N HIS A 92 -1.89 -2.37 -20.73
CA HIS A 92 -3.08 -2.98 -21.35
C HIS A 92 -3.23 -2.74 -22.86
N LYS A 93 -2.42 -1.87 -23.47
CA LYS A 93 -2.37 -1.71 -24.93
C LYS A 93 -1.57 -2.82 -25.61
N THR A 94 -0.70 -3.51 -24.87
CA THR A 94 0.11 -4.62 -25.39
C THR A 94 -0.64 -5.94 -25.29
N LYS A 95 -0.31 -6.92 -26.16
CA LYS A 95 -0.88 -8.27 -26.11
C LYS A 95 -0.68 -8.94 -24.74
N ARG A 96 0.50 -8.76 -24.13
CA ARG A 96 0.81 -9.26 -22.78
C ARG A 96 -0.13 -8.67 -21.71
N GLY A 97 -0.42 -7.37 -21.80
CA GLY A 97 -1.33 -6.68 -20.88
C GLY A 97 -2.79 -7.08 -21.05
N GLN A 98 -3.21 -7.38 -22.29
CA GLN A 98 -4.54 -7.91 -22.56
C GLN A 98 -4.72 -9.32 -21.98
N ALA A 99 -3.75 -10.22 -22.22
CA ALA A 99 -3.73 -11.56 -21.62
C ALA A 99 -3.70 -11.52 -20.07
N ALA A 100 -3.07 -10.49 -19.49
CA ALA A 100 -3.16 -10.23 -18.06
C ALA A 100 -4.60 -9.88 -17.64
N LEU A 101 -5.26 -8.93 -18.30
CA LEU A 101 -6.64 -8.56 -17.95
C LEU A 101 -7.63 -9.72 -18.07
N GLU A 102 -7.44 -10.63 -19.02
CA GLU A 102 -8.28 -11.84 -19.17
C GLU A 102 -8.19 -12.79 -17.97
N ARG A 103 -7.06 -12.82 -17.28
CA ARG A 103 -6.87 -13.63 -16.07
C ARG A 103 -7.54 -13.04 -14.83
N LEU A 104 -7.90 -11.75 -14.87
CA LEU A 104 -8.54 -11.03 -13.77
C LEU A 104 -10.06 -11.07 -13.92
N LYS A 105 -10.75 -11.62 -12.91
CA LYS A 105 -12.20 -11.50 -12.78
C LYS A 105 -12.54 -10.70 -11.53
N VAL A 106 -13.54 -9.83 -11.64
CA VAL A 106 -13.92 -8.89 -10.58
C VAL A 106 -15.45 -8.93 -10.46
N PHE A 107 -15.95 -9.11 -9.24
CA PHE A 107 -17.38 -9.24 -8.98
C PHE A 107 -17.81 -8.32 -7.85
N ASP A 108 -19.00 -7.74 -8.00
CA ASP A 108 -19.76 -7.14 -6.91
C ASP A 108 -20.53 -8.27 -6.21
N GLY A 109 -20.42 -8.35 -4.89
CA GLY A 109 -20.89 -9.50 -4.12
C GLY A 109 -20.08 -10.78 -4.37
N ILE A 110 -20.70 -11.92 -4.07
CA ILE A 110 -20.11 -13.25 -4.23
C ILE A 110 -21.05 -14.10 -5.09
N PRO A 111 -20.76 -14.30 -6.38
CA PRO A 111 -21.59 -15.16 -7.21
C PRO A 111 -21.31 -16.66 -6.94
N PRO A 112 -22.31 -17.54 -7.09
CA PRO A 112 -22.10 -19.00 -7.15
C PRO A 112 -21.30 -19.27 -8.43
N PRO A 113 -20.03 -19.73 -8.40
CA PRO A 113 -19.46 -20.86 -7.65
C PRO A 113 -18.34 -20.49 -6.63
N TYR A 114 -18.12 -19.20 -6.38
CA TYR A 114 -17.04 -18.72 -5.51
C TYR A 114 -17.42 -18.70 -4.03
N ASP A 115 -18.70 -18.81 -3.72
CA ASP A 115 -19.24 -18.72 -2.37
C ASP A 115 -18.73 -19.83 -1.43
N LYS A 116 -18.69 -21.07 -1.95
CA LYS A 116 -18.21 -22.25 -1.21
C LYS A 116 -16.68 -22.33 -1.10
N ARG A 117 -15.94 -21.42 -1.76
CA ARG A 117 -14.47 -21.47 -1.82
C ARG A 117 -13.87 -20.57 -0.74
N LYS A 118 -12.76 -21.03 -0.14
CA LYS A 118 -12.01 -20.24 0.82
C LYS A 118 -11.44 -18.98 0.14
N ARG A 119 -11.80 -17.82 0.69
CA ARG A 119 -11.33 -16.51 0.25
C ARG A 119 -10.06 -16.14 1.01
N MET A 120 -9.13 -15.49 0.32
CA MET A 120 -7.89 -15.00 0.90
C MET A 120 -7.98 -13.48 1.11
N VAL A 121 -7.35 -13.02 2.18
CA VAL A 121 -7.17 -11.60 2.50
C VAL A 121 -5.71 -11.25 2.20
N VAL A 122 -5.45 -10.04 1.69
CA VAL A 122 -4.11 -9.55 1.43
C VAL A 122 -3.70 -8.62 2.59
N PRO A 123 -2.89 -9.06 3.57
CA PRO A 123 -2.66 -8.29 4.79
C PRO A 123 -2.05 -6.92 4.53
N ALA A 124 -1.09 -6.83 3.59
CA ALA A 124 -0.44 -5.57 3.22
C ALA A 124 -1.40 -4.52 2.62
N ALA A 125 -2.54 -4.95 2.08
CA ALA A 125 -3.57 -4.09 1.51
C ALA A 125 -4.77 -3.90 2.44
N SER A 126 -4.85 -4.62 3.56
CA SER A 126 -5.93 -4.45 4.53
C SER A 126 -5.85 -3.09 5.21
N GLU A 127 -6.99 -2.43 5.38
CA GLU A 127 -7.07 -1.14 6.05
C GLU A 127 -6.57 -1.20 7.49
N ALA A 128 -6.86 -2.29 8.22
CA ALA A 128 -6.44 -2.47 9.60
C ALA A 128 -4.90 -2.46 9.75
N HIS A 129 -4.19 -2.97 8.75
CA HIS A 129 -2.72 -3.01 8.72
C HIS A 129 -2.11 -1.75 8.07
N SER A 130 -2.96 -0.87 7.52
CA SER A 130 -2.53 0.26 6.70
C SER A 130 -2.11 1.51 7.47
N GLN A 131 -2.27 1.49 8.79
CA GLN A 131 -1.83 2.55 9.69
C GLN A 131 -0.30 2.57 9.75
N GLY A 132 0.30 3.41 8.91
CA GLY A 132 1.61 3.96 9.19
C GLY A 132 1.53 4.77 10.48
N MET A 133 2.48 4.53 11.39
CA MET A 133 2.61 5.15 12.71
C MET A 133 1.33 5.11 13.58
N LEU A 134 1.35 4.29 14.63
CA LEU A 134 0.27 4.25 15.61
C LEU A 134 0.01 5.67 16.15
N PRO A 135 -1.21 6.21 16.07
CA PRO A 135 -1.50 7.51 16.64
C PRO A 135 -1.35 7.40 18.15
N HIS A 136 -0.47 8.21 18.76
CA HIS A 136 -0.21 8.21 20.20
C HIS A 136 -1.48 8.42 21.06
N LYS A 137 -2.54 8.98 20.47
CA LYS A 137 -3.83 9.24 21.13
C LYS A 137 -4.76 8.01 21.18
N THR A 138 -4.47 6.96 20.42
CA THR A 138 -5.24 5.71 20.48
C THR A 138 -4.76 4.88 21.68
N LYS A 139 -5.63 4.06 22.29
CA LYS A 139 -5.24 3.15 23.39
C LYS A 139 -4.00 2.31 23.06
N ARG A 140 -3.94 1.81 21.81
CA ARG A 140 -2.78 1.06 21.29
C ARG A 140 -1.52 1.92 21.16
N GLY A 141 -1.66 3.20 20.83
CA GLY A 141 -0.57 4.16 20.77
C GLY A 141 -0.06 4.58 22.15
N GLN A 142 -0.96 4.78 23.12
CA GLN A 142 -0.61 5.04 24.51
C GLN A 142 0.16 3.85 25.11
N ALA A 143 -0.35 2.62 24.94
CA ALA A 143 0.36 1.41 25.36
C ALA A 143 1.72 1.18 24.68
N ALA A 144 1.91 1.71 23.46
CA ALA A 144 3.20 1.68 22.79
C ALA A 144 4.18 2.72 23.37
N LEU A 145 3.70 3.90 23.76
CA LEU A 145 4.50 4.92 24.44
C LEU A 145 4.88 4.49 25.86
N GLU A 146 3.99 3.83 26.59
CA GLU A 146 4.28 3.29 27.92
C GLU A 146 5.42 2.25 27.90
N ARG A 147 5.57 1.53 26.78
CA ARG A 147 6.67 0.57 26.58
C ARG A 147 7.97 1.22 26.10
N LEU A 148 7.91 2.46 25.62
CA LEU A 148 9.05 3.19 25.10
C LEU A 148 9.85 3.78 26.26
N LYS A 149 11.10 3.33 26.43
CA LYS A 149 12.06 3.97 27.34
C LYS A 149 13.01 4.81 26.51
N VAL A 150 12.95 6.13 26.68
CA VAL A 150 13.87 7.10 26.05
C VAL A 150 14.82 7.60 27.11
N PHE A 151 16.12 7.56 26.81
CA PHE A 151 17.16 8.05 27.69
C PHE A 151 18.00 9.07 26.92
N ASP A 152 18.40 10.15 27.59
CA ASP A 152 19.46 11.02 27.07
C ASP A 152 20.81 10.33 27.32
N GLY A 153 21.47 9.93 26.23
CA GLY A 153 22.65 9.08 26.29
C GLY A 153 22.35 7.61 26.57
N ILE A 154 23.35 6.86 27.03
CA ILE A 154 23.24 5.41 27.26
C ILE A 154 23.46 5.15 28.76
N PRO A 155 22.39 4.99 29.54
CA PRO A 155 22.53 4.76 30.97
C PRO A 155 23.08 3.35 31.25
N PRO A 156 23.85 3.15 32.33
CA PRO A 156 24.12 1.81 32.88
C PRO A 156 22.77 1.18 33.23
N PRO A 157 22.36 -0.02 32.76
CA PRO A 157 23.11 -1.18 32.27
C PRO A 157 23.12 -1.42 30.74
N TYR A 158 22.72 -0.43 29.92
CA TYR A 158 22.58 -0.58 28.46
C TYR A 158 23.88 -0.31 27.69
N ASP A 159 24.88 0.28 28.33
CA ASP A 159 26.15 0.65 27.71
C ASP A 159 26.98 -0.55 27.22
N LYS A 160 26.94 -1.65 27.98
CA LYS A 160 27.67 -2.89 27.66
C LYS A 160 26.95 -3.80 26.66
N ARG A 161 25.76 -3.42 26.16
CA ARG A 161 24.97 -4.25 25.24
C ARG A 161 25.34 -3.96 23.78
N LYS A 162 25.47 -5.02 22.96
CA LYS A 162 25.78 -4.89 21.53
C LYS A 162 24.65 -4.13 20.82
N ARG A 163 25.02 -3.05 20.12
CA ARG A 163 24.09 -2.15 19.44
C ARG A 163 23.76 -2.71 18.05
N MET A 164 22.48 -2.76 17.71
CA MET A 164 22.01 -3.08 16.35
C MET A 164 21.68 -1.77 15.63
N VAL A 165 22.35 -1.50 14.51
CA VAL A 165 22.00 -0.39 13.62
C VAL A 165 20.83 -0.84 12.74
N VAL A 166 19.69 -0.15 12.81
CA VAL A 166 18.53 -0.42 11.95
C VAL A 166 18.70 0.39 10.65
N PRO A 167 18.99 -0.24 9.50
CA PRO A 167 19.35 0.49 8.27
C PRO A 167 18.22 1.37 7.73
N ALA A 168 16.96 1.00 8.00
CA ALA A 168 15.79 1.79 7.61
C ALA A 168 15.66 3.13 8.36
N ALA A 169 16.30 3.28 9.53
CA ALA A 169 16.27 4.49 10.34
C ALA A 169 17.32 5.53 9.91
N LEU A 170 18.36 5.13 9.18
CA LEU A 170 19.38 6.02 8.60
C LEU A 170 18.88 6.80 7.39
N LYS A 171 17.65 6.53 6.93
CA LYS A 171 17.05 7.26 5.82
C LYS A 171 16.74 8.67 6.32
N ILE A 172 17.48 9.68 5.85
CA ILE A 172 17.24 11.09 6.16
C ILE A 172 15.80 11.43 5.74
N VAL A 173 14.88 11.42 6.70
CA VAL A 173 13.52 11.90 6.49
C VAL A 173 13.61 13.41 6.63
N ARG A 174 13.67 14.13 5.49
CA ARG A 174 13.49 15.59 5.47
C ARG A 174 12.11 15.90 6.04
N LEU A 175 12.05 16.25 7.33
CA LEU A 175 10.83 16.72 7.97
C LEU A 175 10.37 17.99 7.24
N LYS A 176 9.08 18.09 6.92
CA LYS A 176 8.54 19.31 6.31
C LYS A 176 8.79 20.50 7.24
N PRO A 177 9.22 21.66 6.72
CA PRO A 177 9.59 22.84 7.52
C PRO A 177 8.49 23.37 8.45
N THR A 178 7.23 22.99 8.22
CA THR A 178 6.03 23.46 8.93
C THR A 178 5.64 22.64 10.16
N ARG A 179 6.39 21.61 10.54
CA ARG A 179 6.16 20.85 11.79
C ARG A 179 6.74 21.63 12.98
N LYS A 180 5.93 21.92 14.01
CA LYS A 180 6.33 22.71 15.22
C LYS A 180 7.57 22.19 15.95
N VAL A 181 7.85 20.89 15.86
CA VAL A 181 9.11 20.30 16.35
C VAL A 181 9.97 19.98 15.13
N SER A 182 10.49 21.01 14.49
CA SER A 182 11.67 20.88 13.65
C SER A 182 12.87 20.94 14.59
N PRO A 183 13.76 19.92 14.65
CA PRO A 183 15.03 20.09 15.35
C PRO A 183 15.91 20.99 14.48
N LYS A 184 15.60 22.29 14.43
CA LYS A 184 16.44 23.28 13.76
C LYS A 184 17.70 23.59 14.57
N HIS A 185 17.84 23.06 15.78
CA HIS A 185 18.93 23.37 16.71
C HIS A 185 19.72 22.16 17.23
N LEU A 186 19.54 20.95 16.66
CA LEU A 186 20.28 19.75 17.09
C LEU A 186 21.14 19.13 15.99
N ILE A 187 21.33 19.81 14.86
CA ILE A 187 22.16 19.34 13.74
C ILE A 187 23.57 19.94 13.77
N THR A 188 23.87 20.90 14.66
CA THR A 188 25.16 21.62 14.68
C THR A 188 26.10 21.25 15.85
N SER A 189 25.81 20.22 16.66
CA SER A 189 26.69 19.83 17.78
C SER A 189 27.06 18.35 17.83
N LEU A 190 27.15 17.68 16.67
CA LEU A 190 27.84 16.39 16.55
C LEU A 190 28.84 16.45 15.38
N PRO A 191 29.95 17.20 15.49
CA PRO A 191 31.13 16.91 14.69
C PRO A 191 31.92 15.76 15.33
N CYS A 192 32.49 14.91 14.48
CA CYS A 192 33.56 13.96 14.77
C CYS A 192 33.22 12.75 15.65
N LEU A 193 33.00 11.59 15.01
CA LEU A 193 33.58 10.27 15.37
C LEU A 193 33.08 9.10 14.49
N ILE A 194 32.49 9.34 13.31
CA ILE A 194 32.18 8.28 12.33
C ILE A 194 32.81 8.60 10.97
N LEU A 195 34.13 8.85 10.99
CA LEU A 195 34.92 8.94 9.75
C LEU A 195 36.06 7.91 9.68
N ASN A 196 36.27 7.07 10.70
CA ASN A 196 37.30 6.03 10.69
C ASN A 196 36.70 4.63 10.86
N SER A 197 36.04 4.09 9.82
CA SER A 197 35.91 2.63 9.59
C SER A 197 35.17 2.28 8.28
N ILE A 198 35.41 3.04 7.19
CA ILE A 198 34.97 2.64 5.83
C ILE A 198 36.03 1.77 5.13
N HIS A 199 37.00 1.23 5.85
CA HIS A 199 37.91 0.19 5.35
C HIS A 199 37.74 -1.05 6.20
N THR A 200 37.14 -2.09 5.60
CA THR A 200 37.17 -3.54 5.96
C THR A 200 35.80 -4.23 6.00
N TRP A 201 34.99 -4.14 4.95
CA TRP A 201 34.01 -5.21 4.67
C TRP A 201 34.04 -5.53 3.16
N LYS A 202 35.16 -6.14 2.77
CA LYS A 202 35.31 -7.00 1.59
C LYS A 202 35.48 -8.41 2.17
N GLN A 203 34.76 -9.39 1.62
CA GLN A 203 34.87 -10.85 1.87
C GLN A 203 34.25 -11.39 3.18
N PHE A 204 33.00 -11.86 3.13
CA PHE A 204 32.60 -13.28 3.02
C PHE A 204 31.08 -13.37 2.79
#